data_AF-A0A0L6TW29-F1
#
_entry.id   AF-A0A0L6TW29-F1
#
_cell.length_a   1.000
_cell.length_b   1.000
_cell.length_c   1.000
_cell.angle_alpha   90.00
_cell.angle_beta   90.00
_cell.angle_gamma   90.00
#
_symmetry.space_group_name_H-M   'P 1'
#
loop_
_entity.id
_entity.type
_entity.pdbx_description
1 polymer ?
#
loop_
_entity_poly.entity_id
_entity_poly.type
_entity_poly.pdbx_seq_one_letter_code
_entity_poly.pdbx_strand_id
1 'polypeptide(L)'
;MRPEAHIKECLSVAYVQAIAADAGVTCESTRNDYGIDGSFNSVIYIKKRKQYVSDGFSIDFQLKATVNLKPKDGKLIYDLAVKNYSDLIMEKVGKPRILIVYSLPDERNQWVNVCCESTVLKKCGWWCSLKGLPETDNKQSKRIEIPEENILTAEVLNQLIERVKEGGGICD
;
A
#
# COMPACT_ATOMS: atom_id res chain seq x y z
N MET A 1 18.73 19.66 4.65
CA MET A 1 18.41 18.51 3.77
C MET A 1 17.53 17.54 4.55
N ARG A 2 16.48 16.95 3.96
CA ARG A 2 15.62 15.98 4.68
C ARG A 2 16.39 14.67 4.95
N PRO A 3 16.14 13.97 6.08
CA PRO A 3 16.66 12.62 6.32
C PRO A 3 16.27 11.67 5.19
N GLU A 4 17.13 10.71 4.87
CA GLU A 4 16.90 9.75 3.78
C GLU A 4 15.60 8.95 3.98
N ALA A 5 15.32 8.51 5.21
CA ALA A 5 14.08 7.80 5.56
C ALA A 5 12.82 8.60 5.16
N HIS A 6 12.79 9.90 5.43
CA HIS A 6 11.65 10.76 5.05
C HIS A 6 11.52 10.90 3.53
N ILE A 7 12.64 10.85 2.79
CA ILE A 7 12.60 10.89 1.32
C ILE A 7 12.00 9.59 0.78
N LYS A 8 12.42 8.43 1.31
CA LYS A 8 11.84 7.13 0.94
C LYS A 8 10.34 7.09 1.18
N GLU A 9 9.90 7.58 2.34
CA GLU A 9 8.49 7.70 2.70
C GLU A 9 7.72 8.61 1.74
N CYS A 10 8.23 9.81 1.43
CA CYS A 10 7.61 10.72 0.47
C CYS A 10 7.50 10.07 -0.93
N LEU A 11 8.52 9.33 -1.36
CA LEU A 11 8.50 8.63 -2.65
C LEU A 11 7.52 7.47 -2.67
N SER A 12 7.38 6.72 -1.57
CA SER A 12 6.33 5.69 -1.50
C SER A 12 4.94 6.30 -1.58
N VAL A 13 4.70 7.45 -0.93
CA VAL A 13 3.41 8.15 -1.04
C VAL A 13 3.15 8.57 -2.48
N ALA A 14 4.16 9.13 -3.17
CA ALA A 14 4.03 9.50 -4.57
C ALA A 14 3.74 8.29 -5.48
N TYR A 15 4.39 7.15 -5.23
CA TYR A 15 4.12 5.90 -5.96
C TYR A 15 2.66 5.46 -5.77
N VAL A 16 2.19 5.40 -4.53
CA VAL A 16 0.81 4.98 -4.22
C VAL A 16 -0.23 5.94 -4.82
N GLN A 17 0.03 7.25 -4.77
CA GLN A 17 -0.84 8.25 -5.40
C GLN A 17 -0.89 8.09 -6.92
N ALA A 18 0.24 7.78 -7.57
CA ALA A 18 0.27 7.52 -9.00
C ALA A 18 -0.55 6.27 -9.38
N ILE A 19 -0.42 5.17 -8.62
CA ILE A 19 -1.20 3.95 -8.83
C ILE A 19 -2.70 4.20 -8.60
N ALA A 20 -3.07 4.94 -7.57
CA ALA A 20 -4.47 5.29 -7.32
C ALA A 20 -5.08 6.13 -8.44
N ALA A 21 -4.32 7.12 -8.93
CA ALA A 21 -4.75 7.97 -10.04
C ALA A 21 -4.94 7.17 -11.33
N ASP A 22 -4.01 6.25 -11.63
CA ASP A 22 -4.10 5.34 -12.77
C ASP A 22 -5.29 4.36 -12.64
N ALA A 23 -5.60 3.90 -11.42
CA ALA A 23 -6.77 3.08 -11.13
C ALA A 23 -8.10 3.85 -11.19
N GLY A 24 -8.07 5.18 -11.20
CA GLY A 24 -9.28 6.02 -11.19
C GLY A 24 -9.96 6.12 -9.81
N VAL A 25 -9.21 5.89 -8.73
CA VAL A 25 -9.71 5.95 -7.35
C VAL A 25 -9.07 7.10 -6.59
N THR A 26 -9.72 7.60 -5.55
CA THR A 26 -9.10 8.67 -4.74
C THR A 26 -8.14 8.06 -3.72
N CYS A 27 -7.04 8.76 -3.45
CA CYS A 27 -6.08 8.38 -2.43
C CYS A 27 -5.96 9.52 -1.42
N GLU A 28 -6.28 9.23 -0.17
CA GLU A 28 -6.17 10.19 0.92
C GLU A 28 -5.05 9.75 1.87
N SER A 29 -4.07 10.61 2.09
CA SER A 29 -3.04 10.38 3.12
C SER A 29 -3.58 10.81 4.47
N THR A 30 -3.57 9.92 5.46
CA THR A 30 -3.94 10.26 6.83
C THR A 30 -2.76 10.93 7.52
N ARG A 31 -3.00 12.11 8.12
CA ARG A 31 -1.99 12.82 8.94
C ARG A 31 -1.94 12.33 10.40
N ASN A 32 -2.75 11.34 10.75
CA ASN A 32 -2.92 10.89 12.13
C ASN A 32 -2.11 9.61 12.40
N ASP A 33 -1.32 9.61 13.48
CA ASP A 33 -0.29 8.62 13.84
C ASP A 33 -0.81 7.21 14.25
N TYR A 34 -2.02 6.82 13.88
CA TYR A 34 -2.63 5.54 14.29
C TYR A 34 -2.20 4.34 13.44
N GLY A 35 -1.00 4.38 12.84
CA GLY A 35 -0.43 3.27 12.09
C GLY A 35 -0.99 3.06 10.68
N ILE A 36 -2.00 3.84 10.27
CA ILE A 36 -2.52 3.87 8.90
C ILE A 36 -1.99 5.11 8.20
N ASP A 37 -1.43 4.93 7.00
CA ASP A 37 -0.78 6.00 6.24
C ASP A 37 -1.73 6.61 5.18
N GLY A 38 -2.81 5.90 4.82
CA GLY A 38 -3.86 6.45 3.99
C GLY A 38 -4.98 5.46 3.64
N SER A 39 -5.85 5.88 2.75
CA SER A 39 -6.94 5.07 2.21
C SER A 39 -7.09 5.26 0.70
N PHE A 40 -7.41 4.16 0.01
CA PHE A 40 -7.99 4.20 -1.34
C PHE A 40 -9.51 4.24 -1.20
N ASN A 41 -10.18 5.16 -1.90
CA ASN A 41 -11.63 5.26 -1.86
C ASN A 41 -12.21 5.17 -3.28
N SER A 42 -13.19 4.28 -3.43
CA SER A 42 -13.92 4.12 -4.68
C SER A 42 -14.91 5.26 -4.89
N VAL A 43 -15.16 5.55 -6.16
CA VAL A 43 -16.10 6.58 -6.60
C VAL A 43 -17.03 6.02 -7.66
N ILE A 44 -18.26 6.53 -7.67
CA ILE A 44 -19.28 6.19 -8.66
C ILE A 44 -19.79 7.45 -9.34
N TYR A 45 -20.05 7.34 -10.64
CA TYR A 45 -20.64 8.42 -11.40
C TYR A 45 -22.17 8.43 -11.27
N ILE A 46 -22.72 9.51 -10.72
CA ILE A 46 -24.17 9.68 -10.58
C ILE A 46 -24.71 10.48 -11.77
N LYS A 47 -25.28 9.80 -12.76
CA LYS A 47 -25.81 10.41 -13.99
C LYS A 47 -26.75 11.59 -13.74
N LYS A 48 -27.67 11.47 -12.76
CA LYS A 48 -28.63 12.53 -12.39
C LYS A 48 -27.96 13.82 -11.92
N ARG A 49 -26.80 13.71 -11.24
CA ARG A 49 -26.05 14.84 -10.69
C ARG A 49 -24.86 15.25 -11.58
N LYS A 50 -24.57 14.49 -12.63
CA LYS A 50 -23.40 14.68 -13.53
C LYS A 50 -22.07 14.83 -12.77
N GLN A 51 -21.89 14.06 -11.69
CA GLN A 51 -20.70 14.14 -10.84
C GLN A 51 -20.31 12.76 -10.30
N TYR A 52 -19.02 12.63 -9.97
CA TYR A 52 -18.52 11.52 -9.17
C TYR A 52 -18.77 11.79 -7.68
N VAL A 53 -19.14 10.75 -6.94
CA VAL A 53 -19.26 10.76 -5.48
C VAL A 53 -18.61 9.51 -4.92
N SER A 54 -18.16 9.56 -3.65
CA SER A 54 -17.75 8.32 -2.97
C SER A 54 -18.94 7.38 -2.85
N ASP A 55 -18.70 6.10 -3.09
CA ASP A 55 -19.66 5.01 -2.87
C ASP A 55 -19.56 4.40 -1.46
N GLY A 56 -18.62 4.88 -0.64
CA GLY A 56 -18.37 4.40 0.72
C GLY A 56 -17.42 3.21 0.81
N PHE A 57 -17.02 2.60 -0.31
CA PHE A 57 -16.08 1.48 -0.30
C PHE A 57 -14.63 1.99 -0.32
N SER A 58 -13.82 1.44 0.58
CA SER A 58 -12.45 1.89 0.75
C SER A 58 -11.56 0.82 1.35
N ILE A 59 -10.26 0.96 1.10
CA ILE A 59 -9.20 0.11 1.64
C ILE A 59 -8.22 1.02 2.34
N ASP A 60 -8.02 0.81 3.63
CA ASP A 60 -6.97 1.47 4.39
C ASP A 60 -5.63 0.79 4.09
N PHE A 61 -4.56 1.55 4.06
CA PHE A 61 -3.23 1.00 3.87
C PHE A 61 -2.23 1.56 4.87
N GLN A 62 -1.30 0.69 5.26
CA GLN A 62 -0.05 1.10 5.84
C GLN A 62 1.05 1.00 4.77
N LEU A 63 1.90 2.01 4.70
CA LEU A 63 2.93 2.16 3.71
C LEU A 63 4.31 2.07 4.36
N LYS A 64 5.18 1.31 3.72
CA LYS A 64 6.61 1.23 4.06
C LYS A 64 7.43 1.38 2.80
N ALA A 65 8.63 1.90 2.96
CA ALA A 65 9.61 2.04 1.88
C ALA A 65 10.95 1.47 2.34
N THR A 66 11.62 0.71 1.49
CA THR A 66 12.90 0.08 1.83
C THR A 66 13.76 -0.13 0.58
N VAL A 67 15.08 -0.13 0.76
CA VAL A 67 16.04 -0.56 -0.28
C VAL A 67 16.38 -2.06 -0.14
N ASN A 68 16.05 -2.65 1.01
CA ASN A 68 16.36 -4.02 1.38
C ASN A 68 15.09 -4.88 1.31
N LEU A 69 14.50 -5.01 0.13
CA LEU A 69 13.42 -5.97 -0.13
C LEU A 69 13.88 -6.92 -1.23
N LYS A 70 14.24 -8.14 -0.84
CA LYS A 70 14.84 -9.12 -1.75
C LYS A 70 13.93 -10.35 -1.86
N PRO A 71 13.73 -10.86 -3.09
CA PRO A 71 13.03 -12.11 -3.33
C PRO A 71 13.82 -13.28 -2.75
N LYS A 72 13.10 -14.23 -2.16
CA LYS A 72 13.60 -15.49 -1.64
C LYS A 72 12.50 -16.53 -1.77
N ASP A 73 12.73 -17.54 -2.60
CA ASP A 73 11.83 -18.69 -2.79
C ASP A 73 10.39 -18.27 -3.20
N GLY A 74 10.24 -17.27 -4.07
CA GLY A 74 8.94 -16.76 -4.53
C GLY A 74 8.27 -15.80 -3.55
N LYS A 75 8.96 -15.38 -2.49
CA LYS A 75 8.45 -14.48 -1.46
C LYS A 75 9.43 -13.35 -1.14
N LEU A 76 8.87 -12.21 -0.78
CA LEU A 76 9.60 -11.07 -0.24
C LEU A 76 9.53 -11.09 1.27
N ILE A 77 10.68 -11.04 1.92
CA ILE A 77 10.79 -11.06 3.37
C ILE A 77 10.93 -9.63 3.89
N TYR A 78 10.05 -9.26 4.83
CA TYR A 78 10.09 -7.94 5.46
C TYR A 78 9.89 -8.06 6.98
N ASP A 79 10.71 -7.36 7.77
CA ASP A 79 10.58 -7.33 9.22
C ASP A 79 9.76 -6.09 9.62
N LEU A 80 8.46 -6.29 9.90
CA LEU A 80 7.52 -5.23 10.25
C LEU A 80 7.53 -4.97 11.75
N ALA A 81 7.50 -3.71 12.18
CA ALA A 81 7.40 -3.38 13.60
C ALA A 81 6.14 -4.00 14.23
N VAL A 82 6.25 -4.55 15.45
CA VAL A 82 5.16 -5.28 16.11
C VAL A 82 3.90 -4.44 16.26
N LYS A 83 4.03 -3.14 16.61
CA LYS A 83 2.88 -2.22 16.66
C LYS A 83 2.10 -2.20 15.34
N ASN A 84 2.80 -2.06 14.22
CA ASN A 84 2.22 -2.01 12.89
C ASN A 84 1.58 -3.35 12.50
N TYR A 85 2.24 -4.45 12.83
CA TYR A 85 1.69 -5.79 12.64
C TYR A 85 0.37 -5.96 13.42
N SER A 86 0.35 -5.61 14.71
CA SER A 86 -0.84 -5.65 15.56
C SER A 86 -2.00 -4.81 15.02
N ASP A 87 -1.71 -3.62 14.48
CA ASP A 87 -2.72 -2.75 13.85
C ASP A 87 -3.33 -3.40 12.57
N LEU A 88 -2.55 -4.20 11.84
CA LEU A 88 -2.94 -4.81 10.55
C LEU A 88 -3.59 -6.19 10.66
N ILE A 89 -3.38 -6.94 11.75
CA ILE A 89 -4.04 -8.24 11.95
C ILE A 89 -5.50 -8.13 12.40
N MET A 90 -5.94 -6.93 12.83
CA MET A 90 -7.28 -6.70 13.38
C MET A 90 -8.39 -7.12 12.40
N GLU A 91 -9.31 -7.99 12.87
CA GLU A 91 -10.42 -8.46 12.03
C GLU A 91 -11.65 -7.55 12.04
N LYS A 92 -11.94 -6.93 13.18
CA LYS A 92 -13.12 -6.10 13.42
C LYS A 92 -12.80 -4.63 13.16
N VAL A 93 -12.68 -4.27 11.89
CA VAL A 93 -12.37 -2.91 11.42
C VAL A 93 -13.41 -2.46 10.40
N GLY A 94 -13.72 -1.16 10.36
CA GLY A 94 -14.72 -0.62 9.44
C GLY A 94 -14.30 -0.63 7.97
N LYS A 95 -12.98 -0.66 7.72
CA LYS A 95 -12.37 -0.76 6.39
C LYS A 95 -11.30 -1.84 6.42
N PRO A 96 -11.22 -2.73 5.42
CA PRO A 96 -10.09 -3.64 5.26
C PRO A 96 -8.76 -2.89 5.23
N ARG A 97 -7.70 -3.53 5.73
CA ARG A 97 -6.36 -2.96 5.82
C ARG A 97 -5.36 -3.81 5.07
N ILE A 98 -4.50 -3.17 4.30
CA ILE A 98 -3.36 -3.83 3.64
C ILE A 98 -2.04 -3.19 4.03
N LEU A 99 -0.97 -3.97 4.01
CA LEU A 99 0.39 -3.44 4.01
C LEU A 99 0.83 -3.23 2.56
N ILE A 100 1.50 -2.12 2.28
CA ILE A 100 2.21 -1.87 1.04
C ILE A 100 3.69 -1.64 1.37
N VAL A 101 4.58 -2.39 0.73
CA VAL A 101 6.03 -2.23 0.85
C VAL A 101 6.61 -1.83 -0.50
N TYR A 102 6.98 -0.55 -0.63
CA TYR A 102 7.64 -0.01 -1.80
C TYR A 102 9.15 -0.30 -1.75
N SER A 103 9.65 -1.02 -2.76
CA SER A 103 11.07 -1.26 -2.92
C SER A 103 11.72 -0.09 -3.66
N LEU A 104 12.92 0.28 -3.26
CA LEU A 104 13.75 1.29 -3.90
C LEU A 104 15.10 0.67 -4.29
N PRO A 105 15.75 1.14 -5.37
CA PRO A 105 17.14 0.78 -5.66
C PRO A 105 18.09 1.18 -4.53
N ASP A 106 19.23 0.50 -4.39
CA ASP A 106 20.27 0.88 -3.40
C ASP A 106 20.84 2.29 -3.68
N GLU A 107 21.04 2.61 -4.96
CA GLU A 107 21.58 3.90 -5.38
C GLU A 107 20.47 4.97 -5.47
N ARG A 108 20.59 6.01 -4.66
CA ARG A 108 19.60 7.10 -4.55
C ARG A 108 19.35 7.86 -5.85
N ASN A 109 20.35 8.01 -6.70
CA ASN A 109 20.21 8.67 -8.02
C ASN A 109 19.31 7.89 -8.99
N GLN A 110 18.95 6.65 -8.67
CA GLN A 110 18.06 5.82 -9.48
C GLN A 110 16.61 5.81 -8.99
N TRP A 111 16.29 6.49 -7.88
CA TRP A 111 14.94 6.41 -7.29
C TRP A 111 13.88 7.10 -8.15
N VAL A 112 14.23 8.27 -8.69
CA VAL A 112 13.40 9.06 -9.60
C VAL A 112 14.28 9.49 -10.76
N ASN A 113 13.91 9.10 -11.98
CA ASN A 113 14.58 9.53 -13.19
C ASN A 113 13.60 10.30 -14.06
N VAL A 114 14.00 11.50 -14.48
CA VAL A 114 13.21 12.38 -15.34
C VAL A 114 14.04 12.70 -16.57
N CYS A 115 13.48 12.45 -17.75
CA CYS A 115 14.03 12.87 -19.02
C CYS A 115 12.92 13.49 -19.90
N CYS A 116 13.26 13.87 -21.14
CA CYS A 116 12.29 14.44 -22.08
C CYS A 116 11.17 13.48 -22.48
N GLU A 117 11.37 12.16 -22.36
CA GLU A 117 10.42 11.14 -22.80
C GLU A 117 9.58 10.56 -21.65
N SER A 118 10.10 10.59 -20.42
CA SER A 118 9.45 9.90 -19.30
C SER A 118 9.86 10.43 -17.93
N THR A 119 8.99 10.16 -16.96
CA THR A 119 9.31 10.21 -15.53
C THR A 119 9.13 8.81 -14.97
N VAL A 120 10.17 8.27 -14.33
CA VAL A 120 10.19 6.91 -13.81
C VAL A 120 10.44 6.94 -12.30
N LEU A 121 9.49 6.42 -11.55
CA LEU A 121 9.70 5.94 -10.17
C LEU A 121 10.15 4.48 -10.29
N LYS A 122 11.38 4.17 -9.88
CA LYS A 122 12.00 2.87 -10.16
C LYS A 122 11.63 1.81 -9.11
N LYS A 123 11.50 0.55 -9.55
CA LYS A 123 11.01 -0.63 -8.79
C LYS A 123 9.48 -0.58 -8.57
N CYS A 124 8.96 -1.46 -7.73
CA CYS A 124 7.52 -1.68 -7.53
C CYS A 124 7.17 -1.67 -6.04
N GLY A 125 5.87 -1.53 -5.76
CA GLY A 125 5.29 -1.79 -4.44
C GLY A 125 4.62 -3.15 -4.41
N TRP A 126 4.80 -3.90 -3.33
CA TRP A 126 4.10 -5.16 -3.08
C TRP A 126 3.09 -4.99 -1.95
N TRP A 127 2.01 -5.76 -1.99
CA TRP A 127 0.95 -5.68 -1.00
C TRP A 127 0.60 -7.03 -0.36
N CYS A 128 0.07 -7.00 0.86
CA CYS A 128 -0.55 -8.17 1.48
C CYS A 128 -1.59 -7.75 2.53
N SER A 129 -2.58 -8.62 2.74
CA SER A 129 -3.45 -8.57 3.93
C SER A 129 -2.81 -9.38 5.06
N LEU A 130 -2.78 -8.81 6.27
CA LEU A 130 -2.36 -9.53 7.49
C LEU A 130 -3.56 -9.89 8.38
N LYS A 131 -4.77 -9.57 7.94
CA LYS A 131 -6.01 -9.74 8.70
C LYS A 131 -6.15 -11.19 9.21
N GLY A 132 -6.40 -11.34 10.51
CA GLY A 132 -6.65 -12.64 11.13
C GLY A 132 -5.40 -13.51 11.33
N LEU A 133 -4.21 -13.02 10.98
CA LEU A 133 -2.97 -13.71 11.34
C LEU A 133 -2.77 -13.70 12.87
N PRO A 134 -2.13 -14.74 13.43
CA PRO A 134 -1.97 -14.85 14.88
C PRO A 134 -1.13 -13.70 15.43
N GLU A 135 -1.41 -13.34 16.69
CA GLU A 135 -0.56 -12.44 17.46
C GLU A 135 0.86 -12.99 17.60
N THR A 136 1.78 -12.13 18.04
CA THR A 136 3.18 -12.49 18.20
C THR A 136 3.70 -12.06 19.57
N ASP A 137 4.48 -12.92 20.21
CA ASP A 137 5.21 -12.60 21.44
C ASP A 137 6.50 -11.79 21.18
N ASN A 138 6.83 -11.52 19.91
CA ASN A 138 7.96 -10.69 19.56
C ASN A 138 7.77 -9.27 20.09
N LYS A 139 8.86 -8.65 20.57
CA LYS A 139 8.80 -7.32 21.19
C LYS A 139 9.09 -6.16 20.23
N GLN A 140 9.80 -6.41 19.13
CA GLN A 140 10.29 -5.35 18.24
C GLN A 140 9.71 -5.46 16.84
N SER A 141 9.96 -6.58 16.17
CA SER A 141 9.49 -6.82 14.81
C SER A 141 8.95 -8.24 14.62
N LYS A 142 8.06 -8.37 13.65
CA LYS A 142 7.51 -9.63 13.15
C LYS A 142 7.93 -9.75 11.69
N ARG A 143 8.60 -10.84 11.36
CA ARG A 143 8.87 -11.22 9.98
C ARG A 143 7.57 -11.60 9.29
N ILE A 144 7.31 -10.96 8.16
CA ILE A 144 6.22 -11.27 7.25
C ILE A 144 6.79 -11.71 5.91
N GLU A 145 5.98 -12.49 5.19
CA GLU A 145 6.30 -12.94 3.84
C GLU A 145 5.22 -12.41 2.89
N ILE A 146 5.64 -11.76 1.81
CA ILE A 146 4.74 -11.20 0.80
C ILE A 146 4.97 -11.98 -0.50
N PRO A 147 3.95 -12.56 -1.14
CA PRO A 147 4.12 -13.22 -2.42
C PRO A 147 4.74 -12.27 -3.46
N GLU A 148 5.70 -12.75 -4.24
CA GLU A 148 6.39 -11.92 -5.25
C GLU A 148 5.43 -11.46 -6.36
N GLU A 149 4.37 -12.20 -6.61
CA GLU A 149 3.29 -11.88 -7.54
C GLU A 149 2.36 -10.76 -7.04
N ASN A 150 2.36 -10.44 -5.75
CA ASN A 150 1.47 -9.42 -5.16
C ASN A 150 1.98 -8.00 -5.43
N ILE A 151 2.26 -7.67 -6.68
CA ILE A 151 2.63 -6.33 -7.12
C ILE A 151 1.37 -5.46 -7.12
N LEU A 152 1.46 -4.29 -6.48
CA LEU A 152 0.39 -3.31 -6.48
C LEU A 152 0.40 -2.51 -7.78
N THR A 153 -0.45 -2.93 -8.71
CA THR A 153 -0.77 -2.21 -9.95
C THR A 153 -2.17 -1.58 -9.87
N ALA A 154 -2.53 -0.72 -10.83
CA ALA A 154 -3.87 -0.16 -10.91
C ALA A 154 -4.96 -1.24 -11.10
N GLU A 155 -4.66 -2.26 -11.92
CA GLU A 155 -5.55 -3.40 -12.14
C GLU A 155 -5.79 -4.18 -10.83
N VAL A 156 -4.71 -4.52 -10.12
CA VAL A 156 -4.80 -5.23 -8.84
C VAL A 156 -5.56 -4.39 -7.81
N LEU A 157 -5.30 -3.08 -7.73
CA LEU A 157 -6.03 -2.21 -6.82
C LEU A 157 -7.54 -2.19 -7.12
N ASN A 158 -7.93 -2.14 -8.39
CA ASN A 158 -9.34 -2.23 -8.79
C ASN A 158 -9.95 -3.58 -8.41
N GLN A 159 -9.25 -4.70 -8.63
CA GLN A 159 -9.72 -6.02 -8.20
C GLN A 159 -9.93 -6.09 -6.68
N LEU A 160 -9.02 -5.51 -5.88
CA LEU A 160 -9.17 -5.45 -4.43
C LEU A 160 -10.41 -4.68 -4.02
N ILE A 161 -10.67 -3.53 -4.64
CA ILE A 161 -11.84 -2.71 -4.35
C ILE A 161 -13.13 -3.44 -4.70
N GLU A 162 -13.18 -4.14 -5.83
CA GLU A 162 -14.35 -4.94 -6.20
C GLU A 162 -14.60 -6.09 -5.22
N ARG A 163 -13.56 -6.80 -4.76
CA ARG A 163 -13.69 -7.81 -3.69
C ARG A 163 -14.35 -7.20 -2.44
N VAL A 164 -13.96 -5.99 -2.05
CA VAL A 164 -14.55 -5.29 -0.89
C VAL A 164 -16.03 -4.95 -1.14
N LYS A 165 -16.39 -4.51 -2.35
CA LYS A 165 -17.78 -4.21 -2.72
C LYS A 165 -18.70 -5.44 -2.65
N GLU A 166 -18.17 -6.60 -3.02
CA GLU A 166 -18.88 -7.88 -2.98
C GLU A 166 -18.99 -8.46 -1.56
N GLY A 167 -18.40 -7.81 -0.56
CA GLY A 167 -18.32 -8.32 0.81
C GLY A 167 -17.26 -9.42 0.99
N GLY A 168 -16.42 -9.64 -0.01
CA GLY A 168 -15.28 -10.53 0.05
C GLY A 168 -14.15 -9.97 0.94
N GLY A 169 -13.32 -10.88 1.47
CA GLY A 169 -12.08 -10.51 2.13
C GLY A 169 -11.00 -10.09 1.11
N ILE A 170 -10.03 -9.29 1.57
CA ILE A 170 -8.78 -8.99 0.82
C ILE A 170 -7.71 -10.08 1.05
N CYS A 171 -8.08 -11.18 1.70
CA CYS A 171 -7.20 -12.32 1.89
C CYS A 171 -7.33 -13.25 0.67
N ASP A 172 -6.22 -13.75 0.16
CA ASP A 172 -6.20 -14.88 -0.77
C ASP A 172 -6.51 -16.19 -0.03
#